data_AF-A0A1T4YBP0-F1
#
_entry.id   AF-A0A1T4YBP0-F1
#
_cell.length_a   1.000
_cell.length_b   1.000
_cell.length_c   1.000
_cell.angle_alpha   90.00
_cell.angle_beta   90.00
_cell.angle_gamma   90.00
#
_symmetry.space_group_name_H-M   'P 1'
#
loop_
_entity.id
_entity.type
_entity.pdbx_description
1 polymer ?
#
loop_
_entity_poly.entity_id
_entity_poly.type
_entity_poly.pdbx_seq_one_letter_code
_entity_poly.pdbx_strand_id
1 'polypeptide(L)'
;MTGNNRFTLTMICFGLVIAASVLIKQSASSEQNEPKPELTVHDYAQMNVAVEDVLKEMPEITEELERIHLGHIEDGMEELLSVKKAEFRIRVENNLTKQEHSTEFMRAMAEKETGRYVDALRVAKEEYGIRVAEEEVTEFIKKNVANVRSKEKKNYAEALGLTLYQLDYQFDRDFYVMDVLWEKLTPLVMEKIPKQDGESEKAYGERLKVEFLDQEE
;
A
#
# COMPACT_ATOMS: atom_id res chain seq x y z
N MET A 1 -27.92 -14.77 -7.29
CA MET A 1 -26.64 -15.01 -6.59
C MET A 1 -25.56 -14.30 -7.38
N THR A 2 -25.44 -13.00 -7.15
CA THR A 2 -24.46 -12.12 -7.80
C THR A 2 -23.30 -11.97 -6.84
N GLY A 3 -22.20 -12.67 -7.14
CA GLY A 3 -20.94 -12.48 -6.45
C GLY A 3 -20.47 -11.05 -6.70
N ASN A 4 -20.64 -10.19 -5.70
CA ASN A 4 -20.02 -8.87 -5.69
C ASN A 4 -18.51 -9.11 -5.69
N ASN A 5 -17.88 -8.91 -6.85
CA ASN A 5 -16.43 -8.82 -7.00
C ASN A 5 -15.94 -7.63 -6.16
N ARG A 6 -15.56 -7.88 -4.90
CA ARG A 6 -15.02 -6.90 -3.94
C ARG A 6 -13.55 -6.56 -4.20
N PHE A 7 -13.08 -6.64 -5.44
CA PHE A 7 -11.73 -6.22 -5.82
C PHE A 7 -11.83 -4.95 -6.64
N THR A 8 -12.09 -3.84 -5.96
CA THR A 8 -11.54 -2.57 -6.42
C THR A 8 -10.04 -2.72 -6.28
N LEU A 9 -9.41 -3.08 -7.39
CA LEU A 9 -7.97 -2.99 -7.62
C LEU A 9 -7.58 -1.51 -7.66
N THR A 10 -7.94 -0.75 -6.61
CA THR A 10 -7.22 0.44 -6.22
C THR A 10 -5.84 -0.07 -5.90
N MET A 11 -4.90 0.24 -6.79
CA MET A 11 -3.48 0.11 -6.52
C MET A 11 -3.22 0.45 -5.07
N ILE A 12 -2.68 -0.51 -4.31
CA ILE A 12 -2.10 -0.32 -2.98
C ILE A 12 -0.82 0.55 -3.10
N CYS A 13 -0.67 1.33 -4.16
CA CYS A 13 0.25 2.45 -4.24
C CYS A 13 -0.45 3.83 -4.07
N PHE A 14 -1.78 3.95 -4.12
CA PHE A 14 -2.44 5.25 -4.37
C PHE A 14 -3.58 5.65 -3.41
N GLY A 15 -3.70 5.00 -2.24
CA GLY A 15 -4.88 5.16 -1.36
C GLY A 15 -4.71 5.90 -0.03
N LEU A 16 -3.49 6.16 0.44
CA LEU A 16 -3.28 6.67 1.82
C LEU A 16 -2.72 8.10 1.92
N VAL A 17 -2.31 8.73 0.81
CA VAL A 17 -1.73 10.09 0.86
C VAL A 17 -2.80 11.20 0.93
N ILE A 18 -4.05 10.95 0.49
CA ILE A 18 -5.08 12.02 0.43
C ILE A 18 -5.79 12.25 1.79
N ALA A 19 -5.79 11.30 2.72
CA ALA A 19 -6.54 11.47 3.97
C ALA A 19 -5.96 12.59 4.88
N ALA A 20 -4.64 12.83 4.84
CA ALA A 20 -4.00 13.84 5.69
C ALA A 20 -4.27 15.29 5.24
N SER A 21 -4.51 15.54 3.95
CA SER A 21 -4.79 16.88 3.42
C SER A 21 -6.27 17.26 3.47
N VAL A 22 -7.18 16.28 3.61
CA VAL A 22 -8.63 16.53 3.78
C VAL A 22 -9.00 16.79 5.25
N LEU A 23 -8.32 16.16 6.21
CA LEU A 23 -8.63 16.31 7.65
C LEU A 23 -8.30 17.68 8.24
N ILE A 24 -7.42 18.48 7.62
CA ILE A 24 -7.08 19.83 8.10
C ILE A 24 -8.14 20.87 7.71
N LYS A 25 -9.06 20.57 6.77
CA LYS A 25 -10.07 21.54 6.28
C LYS A 25 -11.48 21.39 6.84
N GLN A 26 -11.80 20.33 7.58
CA GLN A 26 -13.19 20.03 7.98
C GLN A 26 -13.65 20.53 9.35
N SER A 27 -12.88 21.40 10.04
CA SER A 27 -13.37 22.03 11.27
C SER A 27 -14.24 23.29 11.06
N ALA A 28 -14.74 23.55 9.85
CA ALA A 28 -15.74 24.59 9.64
C ALA A 28 -16.73 24.29 8.50
N SER A 29 -17.99 24.21 8.89
CA SER A 29 -19.20 24.40 8.09
C SER A 29 -19.87 23.17 7.45
N SER A 30 -21.10 22.99 7.92
CA SER A 30 -22.16 22.06 7.54
C SER A 30 -22.57 22.12 6.07
N GLU A 31 -22.98 20.94 5.59
CA GLU A 31 -23.98 20.63 4.55
C GLU A 31 -23.89 21.31 3.16
N GLN A 32 -24.06 20.46 2.13
CA GLN A 32 -24.26 20.76 0.71
C GLN A 32 -23.01 21.09 -0.12
N ASN A 33 -22.30 20.03 -0.49
CA ASN A 33 -21.85 19.68 -1.84
C ASN A 33 -20.68 18.70 -1.66
N GLU A 34 -20.97 17.41 -1.53
CA GLU A 34 -19.92 16.41 -1.72
C GLU A 34 -19.37 16.58 -3.15
N PRO A 35 -18.10 16.97 -3.34
CA PRO A 35 -17.50 16.91 -4.65
C PRO A 35 -17.50 15.43 -5.03
N LYS A 36 -18.12 15.08 -6.15
CA LYS A 36 -17.88 13.77 -6.78
C LYS A 36 -16.37 13.57 -6.83
N PRO A 37 -15.84 12.39 -6.44
CA PRO A 37 -14.42 12.14 -6.54
C PRO A 37 -14.01 12.38 -8.00
N GLU A 38 -13.22 13.41 -8.21
CA GLU A 38 -12.53 13.65 -9.47
C GLU A 38 -11.67 12.41 -9.67
N LEU A 39 -12.06 11.56 -10.62
CA LEU A 39 -11.23 10.46 -11.08
C LEU A 39 -9.99 11.12 -11.68
N THR A 40 -8.91 11.19 -10.90
CA THR A 40 -7.58 11.49 -11.42
C THR A 40 -7.32 10.49 -12.54
N VAL A 41 -7.41 10.96 -13.79
CA VAL A 41 -7.06 10.16 -14.95
C VAL A 41 -5.55 10.05 -14.94
N HIS A 42 -5.04 9.01 -14.28
CA HIS A 42 -3.62 8.68 -14.33
C HIS A 42 -3.25 8.42 -15.80
N ASP A 43 -2.35 9.24 -16.35
CA ASP A 43 -1.82 9.02 -17.69
C ASP A 43 -0.76 7.92 -17.63
N TYR A 44 -1.20 6.67 -17.64
CA TYR A 44 -0.33 5.50 -17.57
C TYR A 44 0.62 5.36 -18.77
N ALA A 45 0.49 6.19 -19.81
CA ALA A 45 1.51 6.29 -20.86
C ALA A 45 2.81 6.94 -20.31
N GLN A 46 2.71 7.70 -19.22
CA GLN A 46 3.83 8.37 -18.56
C GLN A 46 4.45 7.52 -17.44
N MET A 47 3.96 6.29 -17.20
CA MET A 47 4.51 5.36 -16.18
C MET A 47 6.01 5.16 -16.33
N ASN A 48 6.48 4.88 -17.55
CA ASN A 48 7.90 4.66 -17.80
C ASN A 48 8.72 5.92 -17.46
N VAL A 49 8.24 7.11 -17.84
CA VAL A 49 8.94 8.37 -17.56
C VAL A 49 9.00 8.63 -16.06
N ALA A 50 7.88 8.50 -15.36
CA ALA A 50 7.82 8.73 -13.92
C ALA A 50 8.75 7.77 -13.15
N VAL A 51 8.76 6.48 -13.52
CA VAL A 51 9.65 5.48 -12.93
C VAL A 51 11.11 5.77 -13.25
N GLU A 52 11.46 6.02 -14.52
CA GLU A 52 12.83 6.33 -14.94
C GLU A 52 13.38 7.57 -14.23
N ASP A 53 12.59 8.61 -14.05
CA ASP A 53 13.02 9.83 -13.36
C ASP A 53 13.30 9.59 -11.89
N VAL A 54 12.47 8.82 -11.19
CA VAL A 54 12.72 8.48 -9.78
C VAL A 54 13.92 7.54 -9.63
N LEU A 55 14.09 6.57 -10.54
CA LEU A 55 15.24 5.65 -10.50
C LEU A 55 16.59 6.37 -10.63
N LYS A 56 16.66 7.48 -11.40
CA LYS A 56 17.87 8.32 -11.49
C LYS A 56 18.26 8.93 -10.15
N GLU A 57 17.29 9.19 -9.28
CA GLU A 57 17.49 9.81 -7.96
C GLU A 57 17.61 8.81 -6.81
N MET A 58 17.29 7.53 -7.06
CA MET A 58 17.25 6.45 -6.07
C MET A 58 18.06 5.23 -6.56
N PRO A 59 19.41 5.33 -6.61
CA PRO A 59 20.27 4.23 -7.06
C PRO A 59 20.08 2.94 -6.25
N GLU A 60 19.72 3.05 -4.97
CA GLU A 60 19.44 1.89 -4.11
C GLU A 60 18.32 0.98 -4.64
N ILE A 61 17.32 1.56 -5.32
CA ILE A 61 16.23 0.80 -5.95
C ILE A 61 16.74 0.13 -7.23
N THR A 62 17.59 0.81 -7.98
CA THR A 62 18.22 0.22 -9.17
C THR A 62 19.05 -1.00 -8.79
N GLU A 63 19.84 -0.91 -7.72
CA GLU A 63 20.61 -2.04 -7.17
C GLU A 63 19.70 -3.19 -6.72
N GLU A 64 18.55 -2.91 -6.10
CA GLU A 64 17.56 -3.93 -5.74
C GLU A 64 16.96 -4.63 -6.96
N LEU A 65 16.58 -3.86 -7.99
CA LEU A 65 16.10 -4.42 -9.25
C LEU A 65 17.16 -5.31 -9.90
N GLU A 66 18.43 -4.93 -9.89
CA GLU A 66 19.52 -5.77 -10.39
C GLU A 66 19.66 -7.08 -9.59
N ARG A 67 19.57 -7.03 -8.25
CA ARG A 67 19.57 -8.25 -7.41
C ARG A 67 18.41 -9.19 -7.77
N ILE A 68 17.21 -8.65 -7.97
CA ILE A 68 16.03 -9.40 -8.42
C ILE A 68 16.27 -10.07 -9.79
N HIS A 69 16.93 -9.39 -10.73
CA HIS A 69 17.29 -9.96 -12.02
C HIS A 69 18.30 -11.11 -11.91
N LEU A 70 19.23 -11.03 -10.96
CA LEU A 70 20.19 -12.10 -10.65
C LEU A 70 19.55 -13.29 -9.91
N GLY A 71 18.25 -13.21 -9.59
CA GLY A 71 17.51 -14.25 -8.90
C GLY A 71 17.76 -14.29 -7.40
N HIS A 72 18.28 -13.21 -6.81
CA HIS A 72 18.36 -13.09 -5.36
C HIS A 72 16.95 -12.87 -4.80
N ILE A 73 16.62 -13.62 -3.75
CA ILE A 73 15.37 -13.50 -3.00
C ILE A 73 15.74 -12.86 -1.67
N GLU A 74 15.07 -11.78 -1.27
CA GLU A 74 15.25 -11.20 0.08
C GLU A 74 14.82 -12.25 1.12
N ASP A 75 15.75 -12.58 2.04
CA ASP A 75 15.54 -13.58 3.08
C ASP A 75 14.97 -12.87 4.33
N GLY A 76 13.66 -13.02 4.56
CA GLY A 76 13.02 -12.63 5.81
C GLY A 76 12.04 -11.46 5.73
N MET A 77 10.87 -11.62 6.35
CA MET A 77 9.78 -10.65 6.28
C MET A 77 10.07 -9.27 6.88
N GLU A 78 10.96 -9.17 7.87
CA GLU A 78 11.32 -7.89 8.49
C GLU A 78 12.20 -7.04 7.56
N GLU A 79 12.91 -7.66 6.61
CA GLU A 79 13.70 -6.98 5.58
C GLU A 79 12.82 -6.53 4.39
N LEU A 80 11.62 -7.10 4.23
CA LEU A 80 10.70 -6.74 3.15
C LEU A 80 10.14 -5.30 3.30
N LEU A 81 9.91 -4.84 4.53
CA LEU A 81 9.37 -3.50 4.81
C LEU A 81 10.45 -2.42 4.65
N SER A 82 10.68 -2.02 3.41
CA SER A 82 11.71 -1.05 3.05
C SER A 82 11.16 0.37 2.92
N VAL A 83 11.67 1.28 3.75
CA VAL A 83 11.43 2.73 3.62
C VAL A 83 11.79 3.22 2.22
N LYS A 84 12.83 2.63 1.60
CA LYS A 84 13.27 3.00 0.25
C LYS A 84 12.26 2.61 -0.81
N LYS A 85 11.68 1.40 -0.74
CA LYS A 85 10.59 0.99 -1.62
C LYS A 85 9.35 1.87 -1.43
N ALA A 86 9.00 2.20 -0.19
CA ALA A 86 7.90 3.11 0.10
C ALA A 86 8.16 4.52 -0.48
N GLU A 87 9.34 5.11 -0.24
CA GLU A 87 9.75 6.41 -0.77
C GLU A 87 9.72 6.42 -2.30
N PHE A 88 10.22 5.36 -2.94
CA PHE A 88 10.20 5.19 -4.38
C PHE A 88 8.78 5.23 -4.94
N ARG A 89 7.87 4.42 -4.40
CA ARG A 89 6.47 4.37 -4.85
C ARG A 89 5.75 5.71 -4.66
N ILE A 90 5.97 6.38 -3.53
CA ILE A 90 5.41 7.72 -3.26
C ILE A 90 5.91 8.74 -4.29
N ARG A 91 7.21 8.74 -4.62
CA ARG A 91 7.77 9.65 -5.61
C ARG A 91 7.25 9.37 -7.01
N VAL A 92 7.12 8.10 -7.40
CA VAL A 92 6.54 7.72 -8.70
C VAL A 92 5.10 8.23 -8.79
N GLU A 93 4.31 8.08 -7.72
CA GLU A 93 2.94 8.63 -7.69
C GLU A 93 2.93 10.15 -7.80
N ASN A 94 3.78 10.82 -7.03
CA ASN A 94 3.89 12.27 -7.05
C ASN A 94 4.16 12.77 -8.48
N ASN A 95 5.05 12.09 -9.21
CA ASN A 95 5.36 12.40 -10.61
C ASN A 95 4.17 12.10 -11.55
N LEU A 96 3.50 10.96 -11.39
CA LEU A 96 2.35 10.57 -12.22
C LEU A 96 1.15 11.50 -12.05
N THR A 97 0.90 11.94 -10.83
CA THR A 97 -0.19 12.85 -10.48
C THR A 97 0.19 14.32 -10.61
N LYS A 98 1.44 14.60 -10.98
CA LYS A 98 2.00 15.95 -11.13
C LYS A 98 1.85 16.78 -9.85
N GLN A 99 1.98 16.12 -8.72
CA GLN A 99 2.09 16.77 -7.42
C GLN A 99 3.49 17.36 -7.25
N GLU A 100 3.61 18.39 -6.43
CA GLU A 100 4.86 19.12 -6.20
C GLU A 100 5.30 18.99 -4.73
N HIS A 101 5.18 17.79 -4.16
CA HIS A 101 5.68 17.54 -2.81
C HIS A 101 7.22 17.51 -2.79
N SER A 102 7.82 18.01 -1.71
CA SER A 102 9.28 17.98 -1.57
C SER A 102 9.78 16.56 -1.30
N THR A 103 11.02 16.31 -1.68
CA THR A 103 11.74 15.07 -1.41
C THR A 103 11.73 14.70 0.07
N GLU A 104 11.96 15.67 0.96
CA GLU A 104 11.97 15.48 2.41
C GLU A 104 10.59 15.10 2.93
N PHE A 105 9.53 15.73 2.41
CA PHE A 105 8.16 15.40 2.78
C PHE A 105 7.82 13.96 2.38
N MET A 106 8.15 13.55 1.15
CA MET A 106 7.88 12.20 0.67
C MET A 106 8.67 11.14 1.44
N ARG A 107 9.92 11.44 1.83
CA ARG A 107 10.69 10.57 2.71
C ARG A 107 10.06 10.41 4.09
N ALA A 108 9.65 11.52 4.72
CA ALA A 108 9.01 11.48 6.03
C ALA A 108 7.69 10.68 5.99
N MET A 109 6.94 10.78 4.88
CA MET A 109 5.75 9.95 4.65
C MET A 109 6.11 8.46 4.55
N ALA A 110 7.15 8.10 3.79
CA ALA A 110 7.62 6.73 3.66
C ALA A 110 8.08 6.13 5.00
N GLU A 111 8.85 6.90 5.79
CA GLU A 111 9.29 6.51 7.14
C GLU A 111 8.09 6.27 8.06
N LYS A 112 7.11 7.18 8.04
CA LYS A 112 5.89 7.06 8.85
C LYS A 112 5.08 5.83 8.46
N GLU A 113 4.83 5.60 7.17
CA GLU A 113 4.05 4.44 6.72
C GLU A 113 4.75 3.12 7.06
N THR A 114 6.06 3.03 6.79
CA THR A 114 6.85 1.84 7.10
C THR A 114 6.87 1.57 8.60
N GLY A 115 7.05 2.61 9.42
CA GLY A 115 6.99 2.51 10.88
C GLY A 115 5.66 1.95 11.37
N ARG A 116 4.53 2.47 10.86
CA ARG A 116 3.19 1.95 11.21
C ARG A 116 3.01 0.47 10.86
N TYR A 117 3.61 0.00 9.77
CA TYR A 117 3.53 -1.42 9.39
C TYR A 117 4.36 -2.30 10.32
N VAL A 118 5.55 -1.84 10.71
CA VAL A 118 6.39 -2.52 11.71
C VAL A 118 5.65 -2.61 13.05
N ASP A 119 5.05 -1.51 13.50
CA ASP A 119 4.27 -1.49 14.74
C ASP A 119 3.04 -2.40 14.66
N ALA A 120 2.33 -2.42 13.53
CA ALA A 120 1.19 -3.31 13.33
C ALA A 120 1.58 -4.79 13.48
N LEU A 121 2.71 -5.20 12.87
CA LEU A 121 3.23 -6.57 13.00
C LEU A 121 3.64 -6.89 14.43
N ARG A 122 4.25 -5.92 15.13
CA ARG A 122 4.62 -6.06 16.55
C ARG A 122 3.39 -6.24 17.43
N VAL A 123 2.42 -5.33 17.37
CA VAL A 123 1.17 -5.38 18.16
C VAL A 123 0.39 -6.65 17.87
N ALA A 124 0.28 -7.06 16.60
CA ALA A 124 -0.37 -8.30 16.22
C ALA A 124 0.25 -9.53 16.91
N LYS A 125 1.58 -9.57 16.98
CA LYS A 125 2.32 -10.65 17.63
C LYS A 125 2.18 -10.60 19.15
N GLU A 126 2.28 -9.43 19.75
CA GLU A 126 2.30 -9.23 21.20
C GLU A 126 0.91 -9.39 21.82
N GLU A 127 -0.12 -8.77 21.22
CA GLU A 127 -1.47 -8.75 21.80
C GLU A 127 -2.39 -9.86 21.29
N TYR A 128 -2.18 -10.31 20.05
CA TYR A 128 -3.07 -11.27 19.39
C TYR A 128 -2.39 -12.60 19.08
N GLY A 129 -1.08 -12.72 19.34
CA GLY A 129 -0.30 -13.92 18.99
C GLY A 129 -0.24 -14.20 17.48
N ILE A 130 -0.61 -13.22 16.64
CA ILE A 130 -0.62 -13.35 15.18
C ILE A 130 0.78 -13.08 14.63
N ARG A 131 1.24 -13.98 13.78
CA ARG A 131 2.42 -13.77 12.92
C ARG A 131 2.01 -13.99 11.48
N VAL A 132 2.62 -13.26 10.56
CA VAL A 132 2.53 -13.58 9.13
C VAL A 132 3.68 -14.55 8.82
N ALA A 133 3.44 -15.59 8.03
CA ALA A 133 4.48 -16.47 7.52
C ALA A 133 4.68 -16.23 6.01
N GLU A 134 5.88 -16.50 5.51
CA GLU A 134 6.21 -16.29 4.10
C GLU A 134 5.33 -17.15 3.17
N GLU A 135 4.98 -18.36 3.58
CA GLU A 135 4.08 -19.23 2.83
C GLU A 135 2.68 -18.63 2.77
N GLU A 136 2.20 -17.98 3.83
CA GLU A 136 0.88 -17.33 3.85
C GLU A 136 0.83 -16.17 2.84
N VAL A 137 1.90 -15.38 2.76
CA VAL A 137 2.04 -14.30 1.76
C VAL A 137 2.09 -14.89 0.35
N THR A 138 2.85 -15.96 0.14
CA THR A 138 2.92 -16.65 -1.15
C THR A 138 1.57 -17.18 -1.59
N GLU A 139 0.80 -17.81 -0.70
CA GLU A 139 -0.54 -18.30 -1.01
C GLU A 139 -1.54 -17.16 -1.26
N PHE A 140 -1.43 -16.06 -0.50
CA PHE A 140 -2.21 -14.85 -0.75
C PHE A 140 -1.97 -14.31 -2.16
N ILE A 141 -0.70 -14.17 -2.56
CA ILE A 141 -0.34 -13.70 -3.90
C ILE A 141 -0.91 -14.65 -4.96
N LYS A 142 -0.72 -15.97 -4.84
CA LYS A 142 -1.25 -16.95 -5.79
C LYS A 142 -2.76 -16.82 -5.99
N LYS A 143 -3.49 -16.67 -4.89
CA LYS A 143 -4.95 -16.64 -4.88
C LYS A 143 -5.52 -15.32 -5.39
N ASN A 144 -4.96 -14.20 -4.95
CA ASN A 144 -5.59 -12.89 -5.09
C ASN A 144 -4.90 -11.98 -6.12
N VAL A 145 -3.61 -12.18 -6.39
CA VAL A 145 -2.76 -11.18 -7.07
C VAL A 145 -2.20 -11.71 -8.40
N ALA A 146 -1.70 -12.95 -8.40
CA ALA A 146 -0.91 -13.52 -9.49
C ALA A 146 -1.69 -13.65 -10.80
N ASN A 147 -3.02 -13.71 -10.75
CA ASN A 147 -3.89 -13.80 -11.93
C ASN A 147 -4.45 -12.44 -12.38
N VAL A 148 -4.18 -11.37 -11.65
CA VAL A 148 -4.58 -10.02 -12.05
C VAL A 148 -3.68 -9.56 -13.20
N ARG A 149 -4.31 -9.13 -14.30
CA ARG A 149 -3.65 -8.75 -15.56
C ARG A 149 -4.11 -7.37 -16.03
N SER A 150 -4.10 -6.39 -15.13
CA SER A 150 -4.43 -5.01 -15.49
C SER A 150 -3.33 -4.37 -16.35
N LYS A 151 -3.69 -3.34 -17.14
CA LYS A 151 -2.72 -2.64 -18.00
C LYS A 151 -1.72 -1.85 -17.15
N GLU A 152 -2.19 -1.27 -16.07
CA GLU A 152 -1.38 -0.48 -15.13
C GLU A 152 -0.26 -1.32 -14.54
N LYS A 153 -0.60 -2.51 -14.04
CA LYS A 153 0.37 -3.44 -13.45
C LYS A 153 1.43 -3.89 -14.46
N LYS A 154 1.03 -4.13 -15.71
CA LYS A 154 1.97 -4.49 -16.78
C LYS A 154 2.91 -3.33 -17.11
N ASN A 155 2.38 -2.12 -17.28
CA ASN A 155 3.20 -0.94 -17.55
C ASN A 155 4.18 -0.67 -16.41
N TYR A 156 3.76 -0.83 -15.15
CA TYR A 156 4.65 -0.65 -14.01
C TYR A 156 5.76 -1.70 -13.96
N ALA A 157 5.43 -2.98 -14.16
CA ALA A 157 6.42 -4.04 -14.24
C ALA A 157 7.42 -3.80 -15.39
N GLU A 158 6.92 -3.43 -16.57
CA GLU A 158 7.74 -3.09 -17.74
C GLU A 158 8.66 -1.90 -17.46
N ALA A 159 8.16 -0.84 -16.80
CA ALA A 159 8.95 0.33 -16.42
C ALA A 159 10.09 -0.01 -15.45
N LEU A 160 9.88 -0.99 -14.58
CA LEU A 160 10.90 -1.50 -13.65
C LEU A 160 11.82 -2.56 -14.29
N GLY A 161 11.55 -2.96 -15.54
CA GLY A 161 12.24 -4.08 -16.19
C GLY A 161 11.90 -5.46 -15.61
N LEU A 162 10.83 -5.58 -14.81
CA LEU A 162 10.46 -6.80 -14.11
C LEU A 162 9.41 -7.61 -14.89
N THR A 163 9.44 -8.93 -14.70
CA THR A 163 8.26 -9.75 -14.99
C THR A 163 7.16 -9.50 -13.95
N LEU A 164 5.90 -9.79 -14.29
CA LEU A 164 4.79 -9.73 -13.31
C LEU A 164 5.04 -10.63 -12.09
N TYR A 165 5.76 -11.73 -12.28
CA TYR A 165 6.13 -12.61 -11.18
C TYR A 165 7.16 -11.97 -10.26
N GLN A 166 8.23 -11.37 -10.79
CA GLN A 166 9.22 -10.66 -9.99
C GLN A 166 8.63 -9.45 -9.29
N LEU A 167 7.70 -8.73 -9.94
CA LEU A 167 6.96 -7.66 -9.31
C LEU A 167 6.23 -8.19 -8.07
N ASP A 168 5.36 -9.19 -8.22
CA ASP A 168 4.51 -9.65 -7.12
C ASP A 168 5.26 -10.39 -6.01
N TYR A 169 6.19 -11.27 -6.37
CA TYR A 169 6.81 -12.20 -5.42
C TYR A 169 8.15 -11.70 -4.88
N GLN A 170 8.68 -10.58 -5.37
CA GLN A 170 9.97 -10.05 -4.90
C GLN A 170 9.86 -8.56 -4.58
N PHE A 171 9.58 -7.72 -5.57
CA PHE A 171 9.63 -6.26 -5.38
C PHE A 171 8.49 -5.74 -4.49
N ASP A 172 7.24 -6.07 -4.83
CA ASP A 172 6.01 -5.64 -4.13
C ASP A 172 5.52 -6.64 -3.09
N ARG A 173 6.35 -7.63 -2.75
CA ARG A 173 5.99 -8.69 -1.78
C ARG A 173 5.60 -8.12 -0.41
N ASP A 174 6.21 -7.01 -0.03
CA ASP A 174 5.98 -6.28 1.21
C ASP A 174 4.54 -5.80 1.39
N PHE A 175 3.85 -5.39 0.32
CA PHE A 175 2.43 -5.02 0.39
C PHE A 175 1.55 -6.17 0.86
N TYR A 176 1.83 -7.37 0.36
CA TYR A 176 0.99 -8.54 0.64
C TYR A 176 1.20 -9.07 2.06
N VAL A 177 2.30 -8.71 2.73
CA VAL A 177 2.47 -8.98 4.16
C VAL A 177 1.37 -8.29 4.96
N MET A 178 1.08 -7.03 4.65
CA MET A 178 0.05 -6.26 5.34
C MET A 178 -1.36 -6.75 5.01
N ASP A 179 -1.61 -7.16 3.76
CA ASP A 179 -2.90 -7.75 3.39
C ASP A 179 -3.17 -9.05 4.18
N VAL A 180 -2.18 -9.94 4.28
CA VAL A 180 -2.29 -11.16 5.09
C VAL A 180 -2.47 -10.84 6.56
N LEU A 181 -1.73 -9.85 7.09
CA LEU A 181 -1.91 -9.40 8.46
C LEU A 181 -3.38 -9.01 8.71
N TRP A 182 -3.94 -8.14 7.89
CA TRP A 182 -5.31 -7.67 8.06
C TRP A 182 -6.35 -8.80 7.88
N GLU A 183 -6.15 -9.75 6.95
CA GLU A 183 -7.05 -10.91 6.84
C GLU A 183 -7.16 -11.71 8.15
N LYS A 184 -6.05 -11.81 8.90
CA LYS A 184 -5.99 -12.52 10.20
C LYS A 184 -6.51 -11.67 11.35
N LEU A 185 -6.23 -10.37 11.30
CA LEU A 185 -6.42 -9.46 12.42
C LEU A 185 -7.82 -8.85 12.47
N THR A 186 -8.42 -8.59 11.29
CA THR A 186 -9.76 -7.99 11.18
C THR A 186 -10.83 -8.75 11.96
N PRO A 187 -10.98 -10.09 11.86
CA PRO A 187 -11.99 -10.81 12.62
C PRO A 187 -11.87 -10.62 14.14
N LEU A 188 -10.64 -10.59 14.67
CA LEU A 188 -10.40 -10.45 16.11
C LEU A 188 -10.61 -9.02 16.60
N VAL A 189 -10.22 -8.02 15.81
CA VAL A 189 -10.41 -6.62 16.20
C VAL A 189 -11.88 -6.20 16.07
N MET A 190 -12.62 -6.74 15.10
CA MET A 190 -14.06 -6.50 14.98
C MET A 190 -14.86 -6.99 16.20
N GLU A 191 -14.35 -7.98 16.95
CA GLU A 191 -14.95 -8.40 18.22
C GLU A 191 -14.74 -7.36 19.34
N LYS A 192 -13.58 -6.69 19.34
CA LYS A 192 -13.24 -5.65 20.34
C LYS A 192 -13.81 -4.28 20.01
N ILE A 193 -13.86 -3.94 18.71
CA ILE A 193 -14.26 -2.63 18.20
C ILE A 193 -15.49 -2.84 17.32
N PRO A 194 -16.71 -2.88 17.87
CA PRO A 194 -17.90 -3.13 17.08
C PRO A 194 -18.21 -1.95 16.14
N LYS A 195 -18.94 -2.28 15.08
CA LYS A 195 -19.49 -1.32 14.13
C LYS A 195 -20.48 -0.39 14.84
N GLN A 196 -20.39 0.91 14.57
CA GLN A 196 -21.32 1.89 15.13
C GLN A 196 -22.62 1.97 14.31
N ASP A 197 -23.71 2.38 14.95
CA ASP A 197 -25.00 2.54 14.27
C ASP A 197 -24.92 3.61 13.17
N GLY A 198 -25.36 3.25 11.96
CA GLY A 198 -25.29 4.13 10.79
C GLY A 198 -23.92 4.19 10.10
N GLU A 199 -22.90 3.50 10.62
CA GLU A 199 -21.58 3.42 10.00
C GLU A 199 -21.62 2.58 8.72
N SER A 200 -20.92 3.02 7.66
CA SER A 200 -20.77 2.20 6.45
C SER A 200 -19.68 1.13 6.65
N GLU A 201 -19.71 0.03 5.90
CA GLU A 201 -18.65 -1.00 5.95
C GLU A 201 -17.26 -0.41 5.63
N LYS A 202 -17.20 0.57 4.72
CA LYS A 202 -15.95 1.23 4.35
C LYS A 202 -15.41 2.08 5.51
N ALA A 203 -16.28 2.93 6.09
CA ALA A 203 -15.91 3.77 7.23
C ALA A 203 -15.49 2.93 8.43
N TYR A 204 -16.19 1.83 8.69
CA TYR A 204 -15.85 0.90 9.75
C TYR A 204 -14.48 0.24 9.55
N GLY A 205 -14.18 -0.23 8.34
CA GLY A 205 -12.87 -0.81 8.02
C GLY A 205 -11.72 0.19 8.16
N GLU A 206 -11.93 1.45 7.77
CA GLU A 206 -10.94 2.53 7.94
C GLU A 206 -10.73 2.85 9.42
N ARG A 207 -11.81 3.05 10.19
CA ARG A 207 -11.75 3.30 11.63
C ARG A 207 -11.09 2.17 12.39
N LEU A 208 -11.41 0.92 12.06
CA LEU A 208 -10.83 -0.26 12.70
C LEU A 208 -9.30 -0.30 12.54
N LYS A 209 -8.78 0.07 11.35
CA LYS A 209 -7.34 0.16 11.11
C LYS A 209 -6.71 1.33 11.88
N VAL A 210 -7.38 2.47 11.94
CA VAL A 210 -6.89 3.64 12.70
C VAL A 210 -6.85 3.33 14.20
N GLU A 211 -7.96 2.89 14.77
CA GLU A 211 -8.04 2.56 16.21
C GLU A 211 -7.13 1.41 16.62
N PHE A 212 -6.81 0.47 15.72
CA PHE A 212 -5.80 -0.56 15.99
C PHE A 212 -4.37 0.01 16.00
N LEU A 213 -4.08 0.93 15.09
CA LEU A 213 -2.74 1.54 14.96
C LEU A 213 -2.49 2.67 15.97
N ASP A 214 -3.56 3.27 16.49
CA ASP A 214 -3.52 4.39 17.43
C ASP A 214 -3.66 3.93 18.90
N GLN A 215 -3.54 2.63 19.21
CA GLN A 215 -3.57 2.16 20.61
C GLN A 215 -2.33 2.54 21.44
N GLU A 216 -1.40 3.31 20.86
CA GLU A 216 -0.31 3.95 21.61
C GLU A 216 -0.66 5.42 21.95
N GLU A 217 -1.39 5.60 23.05
CA GLU A 217 -1.23 6.74 24.00
C GLU A 217 -1.38 6.25 25.44
#